data_AF-A0AAQ3NJY6-F1
#
_entry.id   AF-A0AAQ3NJY6-F1
#
_cell.length_a   1.000
_cell.length_b   1.000
_cell.length_c   1.000
_cell.angle_alpha   90.00
_cell.angle_beta   90.00
_cell.angle_gamma   90.00
#
_symmetry.space_group_name_H-M   'P 1'
#
loop_
_entity.id
_entity.type
_entity.pdbx_description
1 polymer ?
#
loop_
_entity_poly.entity_id
_entity_poly.type
_entity_poly.pdbx_seq_one_letter_code
_entity_poly.pdbx_strand_id
1 'polypeptide(L)'
;MDQGRQVFTVDLLKRYAAKGLGVITCMAAGNDVIVIGTSRGWVIRNDFGLRNSSDIDHTVGRPGDQSIHRVFVDPGGSHCIATVVGHGGAETFFTHAKWNKPRIFRKATECCRYGCNLTSTESPISNAL
;
A
#
# COMPACT_ATOMS: atom_id res chain seq x y z
N MET A 1 -11.90 4.20 -43.40
CA MET A 1 -11.93 4.78 -42.06
C MET A 1 -10.88 4.05 -41.26
N ASP A 2 -9.84 4.77 -40.82
CA ASP A 2 -8.83 4.23 -39.92
C ASP A 2 -9.56 3.87 -38.61
N GLN A 3 -9.74 2.58 -38.32
CA GLN A 3 -10.31 2.15 -37.04
C GLN A 3 -9.31 2.60 -35.97
N GLY A 4 -9.67 3.64 -35.22
CA GLY A 4 -8.78 4.30 -34.25
C GLY A 4 -7.98 3.27 -33.47
N ARG A 5 -6.65 3.34 -33.60
CA ARG A 5 -5.70 2.40 -32.98
C ARG A 5 -6.07 2.21 -31.52
N GLN A 6 -6.48 1.00 -31.15
CA GLN A 6 -6.80 0.66 -29.76
C GLN A 6 -5.54 0.78 -28.91
N VAL A 7 -5.50 1.81 -28.03
CA VAL A 7 -4.32 2.09 -27.19
C VAL A 7 -4.39 1.35 -25.85
N PHE A 8 -5.60 1.01 -25.39
CA PHE A 8 -5.81 0.25 -24.15
C PHE A 8 -7.11 -0.57 -24.20
N THR A 9 -7.20 -1.56 -23.32
CA THR A 9 -8.42 -2.30 -22.97
C THR A 9 -8.70 -2.14 -21.48
N VAL A 10 -9.95 -2.34 -21.08
CA VAL A 10 -10.34 -2.40 -19.69
C VAL A 10 -10.92 -3.77 -19.42
N ASP A 11 -10.27 -4.52 -18.54
CA ASP A 11 -10.68 -5.85 -18.15
C ASP A 11 -11.17 -5.86 -16.70
N LEU A 12 -12.28 -6.56 -16.46
CA LEU A 12 -12.78 -6.76 -15.10
C LEU A 12 -11.89 -7.76 -14.36
N LEU A 13 -11.12 -7.25 -13.40
CA LEU A 13 -10.42 -8.11 -12.46
C LEU A 13 -11.42 -8.69 -11.44
N LYS A 14 -12.07 -9.81 -11.80
CA LYS A 14 -12.94 -10.58 -10.90
C LYS A 14 -12.11 -11.30 -9.85
N ARG A 15 -11.68 -10.56 -8.82
CA ARG A 15 -11.14 -11.14 -7.58
C ARG A 15 -12.13 -10.89 -6.45
N TYR A 16 -12.21 -11.83 -5.53
CA TYR A 16 -12.80 -11.63 -4.20
C TYR A 16 -11.88 -10.68 -3.41
N ALA A 17 -11.74 -9.45 -3.89
CA ALA A 17 -10.58 -8.60 -3.62
C ALA A 17 -10.57 -8.08 -2.18
N ALA A 18 -11.74 -7.92 -1.57
CA ALA A 18 -11.89 -7.61 -0.16
C ALA A 18 -11.82 -8.83 0.75
N LYS A 19 -11.86 -10.06 0.21
CA LYS A 19 -11.77 -11.32 0.96
C LYS A 19 -12.73 -11.48 2.16
N GLY A 20 -13.86 -10.77 2.17
CA GLY A 20 -14.80 -10.76 3.31
C GLY A 20 -14.35 -9.87 4.48
N LEU A 21 -13.27 -9.13 4.30
CA LEU A 21 -12.67 -8.22 5.29
C LEU A 21 -13.30 -6.82 5.24
N GLY A 22 -14.59 -6.73 4.92
CA GLY A 22 -15.34 -5.49 4.73
C GLY A 22 -15.48 -5.07 3.27
N VAL A 23 -15.84 -3.80 3.06
CA VAL A 23 -15.88 -3.18 1.73
C VAL A 23 -14.54 -2.52 1.40
N ILE A 24 -14.20 -2.41 0.12
CA ILE A 24 -13.00 -1.70 -0.34
C ILE A 24 -13.22 -0.21 -0.18
N THR A 25 -12.27 0.48 0.46
CA THR A 25 -12.36 1.92 0.74
C THR A 25 -11.34 2.73 -0.04
N CYS A 26 -10.17 2.16 -0.32
CA CYS A 26 -9.09 2.80 -1.07
C CYS A 26 -8.16 1.76 -1.70
N MET A 27 -7.37 2.17 -2.70
CA MET A 27 -6.44 1.31 -3.40
C MET A 27 -5.24 2.12 -3.92
N ALA A 28 -4.07 1.47 -4.00
CA ALA A 28 -2.87 1.98 -4.68
C ALA A 28 -2.20 0.84 -5.46
N ALA A 29 -1.41 1.19 -6.48
CA ALA A 29 -0.69 0.22 -7.29
C ALA A 29 0.73 0.71 -7.65
N GLY A 30 1.68 -0.21 -7.75
CA GLY A 30 3.08 0.07 -8.12
C GLY A 30 3.90 -1.22 -8.22
N ASN A 31 4.79 -1.32 -9.21
CA ASN A 31 5.67 -2.48 -9.45
C ASN A 31 4.96 -3.85 -9.37
N ASP A 32 3.93 -4.05 -10.20
CA ASP A 32 3.09 -5.26 -10.20
C ASP A 32 2.39 -5.58 -8.87
N VAL A 33 2.32 -4.63 -7.95
CA VAL A 33 1.63 -4.77 -6.67
C VAL A 33 0.38 -3.90 -6.66
N ILE A 34 -0.73 -4.47 -6.21
CA ILE A 34 -1.94 -3.72 -5.83
C ILE A 34 -2.13 -3.86 -4.32
N VAL A 35 -2.34 -2.72 -3.66
CA VAL A 35 -2.63 -2.62 -2.23
C VAL A 35 -4.05 -2.09 -2.07
N ILE A 36 -4.89 -2.81 -1.31
CA ILE A 36 -6.31 -2.49 -1.12
C ILE A 36 -6.56 -2.27 0.37
N GLY A 37 -7.13 -1.13 0.74
CA GLY A 37 -7.63 -0.86 2.08
C GLY A 37 -9.11 -1.22 2.23
N THR A 38 -9.50 -1.71 3.40
CA THR A 38 -10.89 -2.10 3.68
C THR A 38 -11.51 -1.34 4.86
N SER A 39 -12.84 -1.40 4.95
CA SER A 39 -13.63 -0.80 6.02
C SER A 39 -13.50 -1.48 7.39
N ARG A 40 -12.82 -2.63 7.48
CA ARG A 40 -12.56 -3.36 8.74
C ARG A 40 -11.09 -3.35 9.15
N GLY A 41 -10.31 -2.41 8.61
CA GLY A 41 -8.94 -2.18 9.05
C GLY A 41 -7.93 -3.14 8.45
N TRP A 42 -8.25 -3.76 7.31
CA TRP A 42 -7.34 -4.67 6.62
C TRP A 42 -6.70 -4.00 5.42
N VAL A 43 -5.42 -4.30 5.21
CA VAL A 43 -4.71 -4.01 3.97
C VAL A 43 -4.44 -5.33 3.26
N ILE A 44 -4.97 -5.47 2.06
CA ILE A 44 -4.81 -6.65 1.21
C ILE A 44 -3.79 -6.31 0.13
N ARG A 45 -2.65 -6.99 0.14
CA ARG A 45 -1.59 -6.85 -0.87
C ARG A 45 -1.69 -8.00 -1.86
N ASN A 46 -1.69 -7.67 -3.14
CA ASN A 46 -1.61 -8.63 -4.24
C ASN A 46 -0.36 -8.32 -5.06
N ASP A 47 0.57 -9.27 -5.12
CA ASP A 47 1.80 -9.20 -5.88
C ASP A 47 1.64 -10.07 -7.13
N PHE A 48 1.48 -9.44 -8.29
CA PHE A 48 1.23 -10.13 -9.55
C PHE A 48 2.52 -10.71 -10.14
N GLY A 49 3.67 -10.06 -9.90
CA GLY A 49 4.97 -10.55 -10.33
C GLY A 49 5.37 -11.83 -9.60
N LEU A 50 5.18 -11.87 -8.28
CA LEU A 50 5.48 -13.05 -7.45
C LEU A 50 4.31 -14.02 -7.26
N ARG A 51 3.13 -13.71 -7.82
CA ARG A 51 1.88 -14.46 -7.64
C ARG A 51 1.54 -14.73 -6.16
N ASN A 52 1.80 -13.74 -5.31
CA ASN A 52 1.60 -13.82 -3.87
C ASN A 52 0.48 -12.87 -3.42
N SER A 53 -0.17 -13.18 -2.30
CA SER A 53 -1.12 -12.28 -1.66
C SER A 53 -1.03 -12.39 -0.15
N SER A 54 -1.10 -11.25 0.55
CA SER A 54 -1.11 -11.18 2.00
C SER A 54 -2.19 -10.24 2.51
N ASP A 55 -2.78 -10.60 3.65
CA ASP A 55 -3.84 -9.85 4.31
C ASP A 55 -3.30 -9.38 5.66
N ILE A 56 -3.13 -8.06 5.80
CA ILE A 56 -2.41 -7.46 6.91
C ILE A 56 -3.38 -6.65 7.75
N ASP A 57 -3.59 -7.12 8.98
CA ASP A 57 -4.44 -6.44 9.96
C ASP A 57 -3.75 -5.16 10.49
N HIS A 58 -4.39 -4.02 10.25
CA HIS A 58 -3.98 -2.70 10.73
C HIS A 58 -4.83 -2.20 11.91
N THR A 59 -5.74 -3.02 12.43
CA THR A 59 -6.45 -2.71 13.69
C THR A 59 -5.53 -2.81 14.90
N VAL A 60 -4.41 -3.54 14.78
CA VAL A 60 -3.41 -3.79 15.82
C VAL A 60 -4.06 -4.28 17.13
N GLY A 61 -5.13 -5.08 17.01
CA GLY A 61 -5.87 -5.63 18.15
C GLY A 61 -6.75 -4.62 18.90
N ARG A 62 -6.93 -3.40 18.39
CA ARG A 62 -7.83 -2.43 19.01
C ARG A 62 -9.29 -2.80 18.71
N PRO A 63 -10.16 -2.83 19.72
CA PRO A 63 -11.57 -3.11 19.53
C PRO A 63 -12.27 -1.94 18.81
N GLY A 64 -13.37 -2.25 18.12
CA GLY A 64 -14.21 -1.28 17.42
C GLY A 64 -13.91 -1.15 15.93
N ASP A 65 -14.80 -0.43 15.23
CA ASP A 65 -14.70 -0.23 13.79
C ASP A 65 -13.52 0.69 13.44
N GLN A 66 -12.62 0.17 12.63
CA GLN A 66 -11.47 0.88 12.10
C GLN A 66 -11.47 0.69 10.59
N SER A 67 -11.43 1.80 9.84
CA SER A 67 -11.43 1.78 8.38
C SER A 67 -10.09 2.25 7.87
N ILE A 68 -9.54 1.56 6.86
CA ILE A 68 -8.44 2.13 6.09
C ILE A 68 -9.00 3.29 5.28
N HIS A 69 -8.45 4.48 5.44
CA HIS A 69 -8.89 5.69 4.74
C HIS A 69 -8.06 5.95 3.49
N ARG A 70 -6.74 5.72 3.56
CA ARG A 70 -5.81 5.88 2.43
C ARG A 70 -4.72 4.83 2.50
N VAL A 71 -4.26 4.41 1.33
CA VAL A 71 -3.07 3.57 1.15
C VAL A 71 -2.15 4.20 0.12
N PHE A 72 -0.85 4.05 0.34
CA PHE A 72 0.20 4.41 -0.60
C PHE A 72 1.14 3.21 -0.73
N VAL A 73 1.69 3.01 -1.93
CA VAL A 73 2.76 2.06 -2.18
C VAL A 73 3.91 2.80 -2.85
N ASP A 74 5.14 2.49 -2.48
CA ASP A 74 6.31 3.07 -3.15
C ASP A 74 6.45 2.53 -4.58
N PRO A 75 7.20 3.23 -5.46
CA PRO A 75 7.41 2.77 -6.84
C PRO A 75 8.06 1.39 -6.94
N GLY A 76 8.77 0.92 -5.90
CA GLY A 76 9.34 -0.43 -5.83
C GLY A 76 8.37 -1.52 -5.36
N GLY A 77 7.15 -1.17 -4.94
CA GLY A 77 6.13 -2.12 -4.49
C GLY A 77 6.40 -2.78 -3.12
N SER A 78 7.48 -2.39 -2.44
CA SER A 78 7.97 -3.06 -1.23
C SER A 78 7.47 -2.43 0.06
N HIS A 79 7.10 -1.15 0.02
CA HIS A 79 6.68 -0.35 1.15
C HIS A 79 5.25 0.12 0.96
N CYS A 80 4.47 -0.01 2.01
CA CYS A 80 3.10 0.46 2.08
C CYS A 80 2.95 1.41 3.26
N ILE A 81 2.24 2.51 3.05
CA ILE A 81 1.75 3.40 4.11
C ILE A 81 0.23 3.32 4.10
N ALA A 82 -0.38 3.11 5.26
CA ALA A 82 -1.83 3.08 5.41
C ALA A 82 -2.28 4.01 6.53
N THR A 83 -3.24 4.88 6.24
CA THR A 83 -3.92 5.69 7.25
C THR A 83 -5.20 4.98 7.66
N VAL A 84 -5.31 4.66 8.95
CA VAL A 84 -6.47 4.03 9.58
C VAL A 84 -7.24 5.11 10.33
N VAL A 85 -8.56 5.11 10.20
CA VAL A 85 -9.47 6.01 10.93
C VAL A 85 -10.41 5.17 11.77
N GLY A 86 -10.49 5.48 13.06
CA GLY A 86 -11.42 4.85 14.00
C GLY A 86 -11.87 5.84 15.07
N HIS A 87 -12.51 5.33 16.13
CA HIS A 87 -13.05 6.16 17.21
C HIS A 87 -12.00 7.00 17.95
N GLY A 88 -10.74 6.56 17.96
CA GLY A 88 -9.61 7.27 18.58
C GLY A 88 -8.92 8.30 17.68
N GLY A 89 -9.44 8.56 16.48
CA GLY A 89 -8.83 9.44 15.48
C GLY A 89 -8.15 8.68 14.34
N ALA A 90 -7.24 9.38 13.64
CA ALA A 90 -6.51 8.85 12.51
C ALA A 90 -5.07 8.49 12.90
N GLU A 91 -4.65 7.28 12.56
CA GLU A 91 -3.28 6.80 12.75
C GLU A 91 -2.68 6.37 11.42
N THR A 92 -1.38 6.58 11.24
CA THR A 92 -0.67 6.15 10.04
C THR A 92 0.30 5.03 10.37
N PHE A 93 0.29 4.01 9.54
CA PHE A 93 1.10 2.82 9.67
C PHE A 93 1.99 2.63 8.45
N PHE A 94 3.15 2.04 8.68
CA PHE A 94 4.09 1.63 7.67
C PHE A 94 4.28 0.12 7.70
N THR A 95 4.33 -0.50 6.52
CA THR A 95 4.42 -1.95 6.35
C THR A 95 5.35 -2.27 5.19
N HIS A 96 6.34 -3.15 5.43
CA HIS A 96 7.19 -3.71 4.39
C HIS A 96 6.59 -5.03 3.86
N ALA A 97 6.78 -5.35 2.58
CA ALA A 97 6.20 -6.52 1.89
C ALA A 97 6.53 -7.88 2.54
N LYS A 98 7.65 -7.96 3.26
CA LYS A 98 8.10 -9.15 4.00
C LYS A 98 7.60 -9.21 5.45
N TRP A 99 6.90 -8.19 5.93
CA TRP A 99 6.41 -8.13 7.30
C TRP A 99 4.97 -8.61 7.42
N ASN A 100 4.66 -9.24 8.55
CA ASN A 100 3.32 -9.72 8.88
C ASN A 100 2.54 -8.76 9.78
N LYS A 101 3.18 -7.69 10.28
CA LYS A 101 2.56 -6.71 11.18
C LYS A 101 2.97 -5.28 10.78
N PRO A 102 2.01 -4.34 10.75
CA PRO A 102 2.29 -2.93 10.51
C PRO A 102 2.97 -2.29 11.73
N ARG A 103 3.70 -1.19 11.50
CA ARG A 103 4.31 -0.37 12.54
C ARG A 103 3.75 1.04 12.49
N ILE A 104 3.61 1.69 13.64
CA ILE A 104 3.18 3.10 13.69
C ILE A 104 4.23 3.94 12.97
N PHE A 105 3.78 4.76 12.02
CA PHE A 105 4.61 5.67 11.26
C PHE A 105 4.55 7.06 11.91
N ARG A 106 5.62 7.46 12.61
CA ARG A 106 5.65 8.74 13.33
C ARG A 106 6.38 9.82 12.56
N LYS A 107 7.39 9.47 11.74
CA LYS A 107 8.13 10.40 10.87
C LYS A 107 8.65 9.73 9.60
N ALA A 108 8.76 10.52 8.52
CA ALA A 108 9.29 10.08 7.22
C ALA A 108 10.72 9.52 7.26
N THR A 109 11.54 9.97 8.20
CA THR A 109 12.92 9.45 8.41
C THR A 109 12.97 7.97 8.79
N GLU A 110 11.85 7.39 9.25
CA GLU A 110 11.78 5.97 9.62
C GLU A 110 11.66 5.05 8.40
N CYS A 111 11.12 5.54 7.27
CA CYS A 111 10.95 4.76 6.05
C CYS A 111 12.29 4.27 5.48
N CYS A 112 13.33 5.12 5.55
CA CYS A 112 14.67 4.79 5.04
C CYS A 112 15.49 3.92 6.02
N ARG A 113 15.16 3.89 7.31
CA ARG A 113 15.93 3.14 8.32
C ARG A 113 15.55 1.67 8.42
N TYR A 114 14.35 1.28 8.00
CA TYR A 114 13.81 -0.06 8.26
C TYR A 114 14.24 -1.17 7.28
N GLY A 115 15.44 -1.05 6.69
CA GLY A 115 16.08 -2.16 5.98
C GLY A 115 16.13 -2.03 4.45
N CYS A 116 15.90 -0.85 3.91
CA CYS A 116 16.41 -0.56 2.58
C CYS A 116 17.89 -0.23 2.68
N ASN A 117 18.74 -1.03 2.04
CA ASN A 117 19.97 -0.53 1.43
C ASN A 117 19.58 0.45 0.30
N LEU A 118 18.90 1.54 0.64
CA LEU A 118 18.95 2.75 -0.16
C LEU A 118 20.31 3.34 0.20
N THR A 119 21.36 2.82 -0.43
CA THR A 119 22.57 3.60 -0.67
C THR A 119 22.14 4.78 -1.53
N SER A 120 21.57 5.81 -0.91
CA SER A 120 21.61 7.16 -1.44
C SER A 120 23.03 7.67 -1.26
N THR A 121 23.96 7.10 -2.01
CA THR A 121 25.15 7.84 -2.40
C THR A 121 24.81 8.52 -3.70
N GLU A 122 24.71 9.85 -3.59
CA GLU A 122 24.70 10.85 -4.66
C GLU A 122 23.33 11.25 -5.21
N SER A 123 22.82 12.36 -4.66
CA SER A 123 21.97 13.31 -5.39
C SER A 123 22.87 14.12 -6.32
N PRO A 124 22.66 14.16 -7.65
CA PRO A 124 23.54 14.90 -8.56
C PRO A 124 23.20 16.40 -8.67
N ILE A 125 22.61 17.02 -7.62
CA ILE A 125 22.13 18.42 -7.71
C ILE A 125 22.73 19.30 -6.61
N SER A 126 24.05 19.19 -6.36
CA SER A 126 24.75 20.18 -5.51
C SER A 126 25.91 20.92 -6.16
N ASN A 127 26.17 20.75 -7.46
CA ASN A 127 27.26 21.46 -8.16
C ASN A 127 26.77 22.19 -9.42
N ALA A 128 25.71 22.96 -9.28
CA ALA A 128 25.29 23.93 -10.29
C ALA A 128 24.82 25.22 -9.61
N LEU A 129 25.71 25.88 -8.89
CA LEU A 129 25.74 27.32 -8.61
C LEU A 129 27.16 27.70 -8.15
#